data_AF-A0A1X0XIK9-F1
#
_entry.id   AF-A0A1X0XIK9-F1
#
_cell.length_a   1.000
_cell.length_b   1.000
_cell.length_c   1.000
_cell.angle_alpha   90.00
_cell.angle_beta   90.00
_cell.angle_gamma   90.00
#
_symmetry.space_group_name_H-M   'P 1'
#
loop_
_entity.id
_entity.type
_entity.pdbx_description
1 polymer ?
#
loop_
_entity_poly.entity_id
_entity_poly.type
_entity_poly.pdbx_seq_one_letter_code
_entity_poly.pdbx_strand_id
1 'polypeptide(L)'
;MLSPPASQAEPLAAADDLKMNGVYHYADEDGDTGTWTISTTCKQVCVAHVTTGPGQGFNAPLIDGRYDVKRTMPAGAICSNDLSQHPVTVDQWWDPLTLTGVAIFLDSTAPCGLSDPSDTFTLTKIG
;
A
#
# COMPACT_ATOMS: atom_id res chain seq x y z
N MET A 1 34.24 -15.86 40.09
CA MET A 1 34.03 -15.86 38.63
C MET A 1 32.89 -16.82 38.33
N LEU A 2 31.81 -16.36 37.70
CA LEU A 2 31.02 -17.06 36.67
C LEU A 2 29.95 -16.08 36.15
N SER A 3 29.87 -15.92 34.83
CA SER A 3 29.18 -14.87 34.06
C SER A 3 27.65 -14.91 34.13
N PRO A 4 26.95 -13.78 33.85
CA PRO A 4 25.50 -13.77 33.66
C PRO A 4 25.10 -14.42 32.32
N PRO A 5 23.89 -15.02 32.20
CA PRO A 5 23.40 -15.52 30.93
C PRO A 5 23.07 -14.36 29.98
N ALA A 6 23.35 -14.59 28.70
CA ALA A 6 23.25 -13.62 27.62
C ALA A 6 21.85 -13.04 27.48
N SER A 7 21.78 -11.71 27.36
CA SER A 7 20.62 -10.99 26.88
C SER A 7 20.35 -11.44 25.44
N GLN A 8 19.29 -12.23 25.21
CA GLN A 8 18.75 -12.41 23.87
C GLN A 8 18.22 -11.06 23.41
N ALA A 9 18.96 -10.41 22.52
CA ALA A 9 18.46 -9.27 21.78
C ALA A 9 18.46 -9.67 20.30
N GLU A 10 17.29 -10.03 19.79
CA GLU A 10 16.91 -9.96 18.36
C GLU A 10 15.38 -10.04 18.30
N PRO A 11 14.71 -9.10 17.59
CA PRO A 11 14.77 -9.07 16.13
C PRO A 11 14.82 -7.65 15.56
N LEU A 12 16.01 -7.17 15.17
CA LEU A 12 16.09 -6.03 14.24
C LEU A 12 15.98 -6.47 12.77
N ALA A 13 16.42 -7.69 12.43
CA ALA A 13 16.47 -8.18 11.05
C ALA A 13 15.08 -8.35 10.41
N ALA A 14 14.10 -8.89 11.14
CA ALA A 14 12.72 -9.05 10.62
C ALA A 14 12.05 -7.70 10.30
N ALA A 15 12.44 -6.61 10.98
CA ALA A 15 11.91 -5.29 10.69
C ALA A 15 12.56 -4.66 9.45
N ASP A 16 13.76 -5.10 9.04
CA ASP A 16 14.41 -4.63 7.81
C ASP A 16 13.80 -5.28 6.57
N ASP A 17 13.46 -6.58 6.62
CA ASP A 17 12.86 -7.30 5.50
C ASP A 17 11.47 -6.77 5.13
N LEU A 18 10.75 -6.17 6.10
CA LEU A 18 9.44 -5.56 5.89
C LEU A 18 9.54 -4.11 5.41
N LYS A 19 10.73 -3.50 5.37
CA LYS A 19 10.93 -2.16 4.81
C LYS A 19 10.98 -2.24 3.29
N MET A 20 10.03 -1.58 2.65
CA MET A 20 9.93 -1.57 1.19
C MET A 20 10.59 -0.33 0.58
N ASN A 21 11.79 0.05 1.02
CA ASN A 21 12.48 1.21 0.44
C ASN A 21 12.85 0.94 -1.03
N GLY A 22 12.34 1.75 -1.95
CA GLY A 22 12.69 1.66 -3.37
C GLY A 22 11.59 2.17 -4.32
N VAL A 23 11.78 1.88 -5.60
CA VAL A 23 10.81 2.16 -6.65
C VAL A 23 10.19 0.85 -7.14
N TYR A 24 8.87 0.82 -7.22
CA TYR A 24 8.09 -0.35 -7.58
C TYR A 24 7.19 -0.04 -8.78
N HIS A 25 7.15 -0.98 -9.72
CA HIS A 25 6.10 -1.03 -10.71
C HIS A 25 4.84 -1.59 -10.07
N TYR A 26 3.74 -0.85 -10.17
CA TYR A 26 2.40 -1.29 -9.78
C TYR A 26 1.67 -1.81 -11.02
N ALA A 27 1.00 -2.95 -10.88
CA ALA A 27 0.07 -3.48 -11.86
C ALA A 27 -1.08 -4.22 -11.16
N ASP A 28 -2.34 -3.93 -11.55
CA ASP A 28 -3.53 -4.67 -11.11
C ASP A 28 -4.06 -5.63 -12.16
N GLU A 29 -5.11 -6.37 -11.80
CA GLU A 29 -5.72 -7.41 -12.63
C GLU A 29 -6.47 -6.89 -13.86
N ASP A 30 -6.87 -5.61 -13.84
CA ASP A 30 -7.52 -4.93 -14.97
C ASP A 30 -6.52 -4.38 -16.00
N GLY A 31 -5.22 -4.45 -15.68
CA GLY A 31 -4.13 -4.01 -16.53
C GLY A 31 -3.77 -2.54 -16.35
N ASP A 32 -4.32 -1.87 -15.33
CA ASP A 32 -3.88 -0.54 -14.93
C ASP A 32 -2.49 -0.63 -14.28
N THR A 33 -1.65 0.35 -14.60
CA THR A 33 -0.24 0.34 -14.18
C THR A 33 0.21 1.69 -13.66
N GLY A 34 1.23 1.66 -12.81
CA GLY A 34 1.80 2.85 -12.22
C GLY A 34 3.20 2.65 -11.67
N THR A 35 3.72 3.69 -11.04
CA THR A 35 5.00 3.64 -10.31
C THR A 35 4.78 4.13 -8.91
N TRP A 36 5.23 3.35 -7.93
CA TRP A 36 5.23 3.69 -6.52
C TRP A 36 6.66 3.89 -6.05
N THR A 37 6.96 5.06 -5.52
CA THR A 37 8.19 5.29 -4.77
C THR A 37 7.86 5.17 -3.30
N ILE A 38 8.46 4.19 -2.63
CA ILE A 38 8.18 3.86 -1.23
C ILE A 38 9.41 4.17 -0.38
N SER A 39 9.18 4.90 0.72
CA SER A 39 10.15 5.03 1.80
C SER A 39 9.50 4.60 3.11
N THR A 40 10.19 3.81 3.93
CA THR A 40 9.67 3.26 5.18
C THR A 40 10.39 3.90 6.36
N THR A 41 9.64 4.48 7.29
CA THR A 41 10.17 4.93 8.57
C THR A 41 9.65 4.05 9.70
N CYS A 42 10.55 3.53 10.54
CA CYS A 42 10.20 2.65 11.65
C CYS A 42 10.56 3.31 12.98
N LYS A 43 9.55 3.49 13.84
CA LYS A 43 9.73 3.84 15.25
C LYS A 43 9.11 2.72 16.11
N GLN A 44 7.94 2.97 16.68
CA GLN A 44 7.14 1.94 17.35
C GLN A 44 6.37 1.09 16.34
N VAL A 45 5.96 1.71 15.24
CA VAL A 45 5.32 1.07 14.08
C VAL A 45 6.10 1.53 12.84
N CYS A 46 6.24 0.65 11.85
CA CYS A 46 6.76 1.00 10.54
C CYS A 46 5.66 1.63 9.69
N VAL A 47 5.97 2.71 8.98
CA VAL A 47 5.04 3.36 8.06
C VAL A 47 5.69 3.47 6.69
N ALA A 48 5.03 2.91 5.68
CA ALA A 48 5.38 3.12 4.29
C ALA A 48 4.79 4.45 3.82
N HIS A 49 5.66 5.36 3.38
CA HIS A 49 5.33 6.60 2.70
C HIS A 49 5.41 6.34 1.20
N VAL A 50 4.25 6.27 0.55
CA VAL A 50 4.11 5.95 -0.87
C VAL A 50 3.88 7.24 -1.65
N THR A 51 4.68 7.47 -2.69
CA THR A 51 4.47 8.51 -3.70
C THR A 51 4.08 7.85 -5.01
N THR A 52 2.95 8.24 -5.60
CA THR A 52 2.46 7.70 -6.88
C THR A 52 2.60 8.70 -8.04
N GLY A 53 2.92 9.95 -7.73
CA GLY A 53 3.11 11.03 -8.70
C GLY A 53 3.35 12.38 -8.01
N PRO A 54 3.60 13.46 -8.76
CA PRO A 54 3.80 14.79 -8.19
C PRO A 54 2.63 15.24 -7.30
N GLY A 55 2.89 15.44 -6.01
CA GLY A 55 1.87 15.85 -5.03
C GLY A 55 0.86 14.76 -4.68
N GLN A 56 1.06 13.51 -5.14
CA GLN A 56 0.16 12.39 -4.88
C GLN A 56 0.87 11.28 -4.11
N GLY A 57 0.24 10.81 -3.05
CA GLY A 57 0.81 9.79 -2.18
C GLY A 57 -0.05 9.53 -0.96
N PHE A 58 0.36 8.56 -0.15
CA PHE A 58 -0.31 8.18 1.08
C PHE A 58 0.66 7.48 2.04
N ASN A 59 0.22 7.30 3.27
CA ASN A 59 0.97 6.60 4.30
C ASN A 59 0.22 5.34 4.71
N ALA A 60 0.90 4.20 4.75
CA ALA A 60 0.35 2.94 5.22
C ALA A 60 1.16 2.43 6.41
N PRO A 61 0.59 2.37 7.62
CA PRO A 61 1.22 1.64 8.73
C PRO A 61 1.32 0.14 8.44
N LEU A 62 2.39 -0.48 8.95
CA LEU A 62 2.55 -1.93 8.99
C LEU A 62 1.81 -2.48 10.21
N ILE A 63 0.74 -3.24 9.97
CA ILE A 63 -0.14 -3.83 10.98
C ILE A 63 -0.27 -5.32 10.66
N ASP A 64 0.00 -6.18 11.65
CA ASP A 64 -0.12 -7.64 11.51
C ASP A 64 0.64 -8.23 10.29
N GLY A 65 1.79 -7.64 9.95
CA GLY A 65 2.67 -8.10 8.87
C GLY A 65 2.33 -7.56 7.48
N ARG A 66 1.27 -6.76 7.34
CA ARG A 66 0.90 -6.10 6.06
C ARG A 66 0.88 -4.59 6.21
N TYR A 67 1.17 -3.88 5.14
CA TYR A 67 0.89 -2.45 5.08
C TYR A 67 -0.60 -2.27 4.80
N ASP A 68 -1.25 -1.37 5.52
CA ASP A 68 -2.71 -1.21 5.51
C ASP A 68 -3.05 0.28 5.52
N VAL A 69 -3.99 0.71 4.68
CA VAL A 69 -4.43 2.10 4.58
C VAL A 69 -5.86 2.22 4.10
N LYS A 70 -6.64 3.03 4.80
CA LYS A 70 -7.93 3.53 4.32
C LYS A 70 -7.79 4.96 3.82
N ARG A 71 -8.11 5.21 2.55
CA ARG A 71 -7.96 6.53 1.90
C ARG A 71 -9.09 6.85 0.94
N THR A 72 -9.28 8.13 0.66
CA THR A 72 -10.17 8.57 -0.42
C THR A 72 -9.34 8.89 -1.65
N MET A 73 -9.65 8.23 -2.77
CA MET A 73 -9.09 8.50 -4.09
C MET A 73 -9.99 9.51 -4.79
N PRO A 74 -9.54 10.76 -5.06
CA PRO A 74 -10.40 11.80 -5.63
C PRO A 74 -10.99 11.47 -7.01
N ALA A 75 -10.30 10.62 -7.78
CA ALA A 75 -10.68 10.18 -9.11
C ALA A 75 -10.69 8.64 -9.17
N GLY A 76 -11.37 8.00 -8.22
CA GLY A 76 -11.42 6.53 -8.11
C GLY A 76 -12.52 5.87 -8.95
N ALA A 77 -13.56 6.61 -9.35
CA ALA A 77 -14.62 6.10 -10.20
C ALA A 77 -14.78 7.01 -11.43
N ILE A 78 -14.97 6.40 -12.60
CA ILE A 78 -15.19 7.12 -13.86
C ILE A 78 -16.49 6.62 -14.48
N CYS A 79 -17.48 7.50 -14.59
CA CYS A 79 -18.75 7.14 -15.19
C CYS A 79 -18.64 7.10 -16.72
N SER A 80 -18.89 5.95 -17.36
CA SER A 80 -18.64 5.75 -18.80
C SER A 80 -19.54 6.60 -19.71
N ASN A 81 -20.67 7.10 -19.21
CA ASN A 81 -21.63 7.91 -19.96
C ASN A 81 -21.18 9.36 -20.17
N ASP A 82 -20.48 9.95 -19.20
CA ASP A 82 -20.07 11.36 -19.21
C ASP A 82 -18.59 11.60 -18.86
N LEU A 83 -17.85 10.53 -18.59
CA LEU A 83 -16.44 10.51 -18.17
C LEU A 83 -16.16 11.31 -16.89
N SER A 84 -17.20 11.59 -16.08
CA SER A 84 -17.04 12.30 -14.81
C SER A 84 -16.27 11.44 -13.82
N GLN A 85 -15.33 12.08 -13.13
CA GLN A 85 -14.52 11.45 -12.09
C GLN A 85 -15.13 11.75 -10.72
N HIS A 86 -15.23 10.71 -9.89
CA HIS A 86 -15.80 10.81 -8.55
C HIS A 86 -14.86 10.20 -7.50
N PRO A 87 -14.91 10.72 -6.26
CA PRO A 87 -14.13 10.15 -5.18
C PRO A 87 -14.63 8.75 -4.81
N VAL A 88 -13.68 7.90 -4.39
CA VAL A 88 -13.94 6.55 -3.88
C VAL A 88 -13.16 6.36 -2.58
N THR A 89 -13.79 5.84 -1.54
CA THR A 89 -13.07 5.38 -0.34
C THR A 89 -12.58 3.96 -0.57
N VAL A 90 -11.28 3.77 -0.37
CA VAL A 90 -10.58 2.51 -0.61
C VAL A 90 -9.93 2.05 0.68
N ASP A 91 -10.09 0.77 0.98
CA ASP A 91 -9.30 0.06 1.98
C ASP A 91 -8.27 -0.79 1.24
N GLN A 92 -7.00 -0.48 1.42
CA GLN A 92 -5.92 -1.06 0.62
C GLN A 92 -4.87 -1.65 1.54
N TRP A 93 -4.43 -2.86 1.22
CA TRP A 93 -3.33 -3.50 1.92
C TRP A 93 -2.43 -4.29 0.99
N TRP A 94 -1.19 -4.52 1.42
CA TRP A 94 -0.26 -5.39 0.72
C TRP A 94 0.73 -6.06 1.66
N ASP A 95 1.17 -7.25 1.27
CA ASP A 95 2.21 -8.01 1.97
C ASP A 95 3.59 -7.59 1.41
N PRO A 96 4.51 -7.11 2.27
CA PRO A 96 5.84 -6.66 1.83
C PRO A 96 6.79 -7.78 1.40
N LEU A 97 6.49 -9.04 1.73
CA LEU A 97 7.29 -10.21 1.37
C LEU A 97 6.87 -10.78 0.02
N THR A 98 5.56 -10.90 -0.22
CA THR A 98 5.04 -11.42 -1.51
C THR A 98 4.89 -10.32 -2.56
N LEU A 99 4.90 -9.05 -2.13
CA LEU A 99 4.66 -7.88 -2.98
C LEU A 99 3.30 -7.93 -3.70
N THR A 100 2.31 -8.55 -3.06
CA THR A 100 0.93 -8.63 -3.56
C THR A 100 -0.02 -7.92 -2.60
N GLY A 101 -1.05 -7.29 -3.13
CA GLY A 101 -2.04 -6.58 -2.33
C GLY A 101 -3.43 -6.61 -2.92
N VAL A 102 -4.35 -6.01 -2.17
CA VAL A 102 -5.76 -5.85 -2.54
C VAL A 102 -6.20 -4.43 -2.23
N ALA A 103 -6.97 -3.83 -3.12
CA ALA A 103 -7.72 -2.60 -2.90
C ALA A 103 -9.22 -2.96 -2.87
N ILE A 104 -9.92 -2.62 -1.79
CA ILE A 104 -11.36 -2.84 -1.64
C ILE A 104 -12.05 -1.47 -1.73
N PHE A 105 -12.95 -1.32 -2.69
CA PHE A 105 -13.70 -0.08 -2.91
C PHE A 105 -14.98 -0.09 -2.06
N LEU A 106 -15.02 0.77 -1.04
CA LEU A 106 -16.04 0.73 0.01
C LEU A 106 -17.25 1.62 -0.29
N ASP A 107 -17.01 2.84 -0.77
CA ASP A 107 -18.06 3.81 -1.08
C ASP A 107 -17.65 4.74 -2.22
N SER A 108 -18.65 5.32 -2.88
CA SER A 108 -18.44 6.37 -3.87
C SER A 108 -19.66 7.28 -3.94
N THR A 109 -19.44 8.55 -4.30
CA THR A 109 -20.51 9.48 -4.66
C THR A 109 -20.90 9.40 -6.14
N ALA A 110 -20.28 8.49 -6.91
CA ALA A 110 -20.54 8.35 -8.32
C ALA A 110 -21.99 7.92 -8.60
N PRO A 111 -22.72 8.63 -9.48
CA PRO A 111 -24.09 8.26 -9.84
C PRO A 111 -24.16 6.94 -10.63
N CYS A 112 -23.07 6.54 -11.28
CA CYS A 112 -22.93 5.27 -11.98
C CYS A 112 -22.63 4.08 -11.04
N GLY A 113 -22.38 4.32 -9.75
CA GLY A 113 -21.95 3.30 -8.80
C GLY A 113 -20.52 2.81 -9.05
N LEU A 114 -20.16 1.73 -8.36
CA LEU A 114 -18.91 1.00 -8.55
C LEU A 114 -19.25 -0.34 -9.20
N SER A 115 -18.68 -0.61 -10.37
CA SER A 115 -18.84 -1.91 -11.04
C SER A 115 -17.86 -2.95 -10.52
N ASP A 116 -16.68 -2.51 -10.08
CA ASP A 116 -15.67 -3.34 -9.46
C ASP A 116 -15.56 -3.03 -7.96
N PRO A 117 -15.86 -4.01 -7.07
CA PRO A 117 -15.73 -3.82 -5.64
C PRO A 117 -14.30 -4.02 -5.11
N SER A 118 -13.39 -4.64 -5.87
CA SER A 118 -12.02 -4.84 -5.41
C SER A 118 -11.04 -5.29 -6.49
N ASP A 119 -9.82 -4.77 -6.42
CA ASP A 119 -8.71 -5.17 -7.28
C ASP A 119 -7.63 -5.89 -6.50
N THR A 120 -7.08 -6.95 -7.08
CA THR A 120 -5.77 -7.50 -6.71
C THR A 120 -4.67 -6.80 -7.50
N PHE A 121 -3.53 -6.57 -6.85
CA PHE A 121 -2.37 -5.94 -7.49
C PHE A 121 -1.04 -6.53 -7.07
N THR A 122 -0.03 -6.30 -7.89
CA THR A 122 1.35 -6.69 -7.65
C THR A 122 2.27 -5.48 -7.65
N LEU A 123 3.33 -5.56 -6.86
CA LEU A 123 4.43 -4.62 -6.83
C LEU A 123 5.69 -5.36 -7.30
N THR A 124 6.37 -4.83 -8.31
CA THR A 124 7.66 -5.37 -8.76
C THR A 124 8.74 -4.33 -8.52
N LYS A 125 9.76 -4.65 -7.71
CA LYS A 125 10.85 -3.70 -7.47
C LYS A 125 11.65 -3.46 -8.75
N ILE A 126 11.82 -2.21 -9.13
CA ILE A 126 12.54 -1.78 -10.35
C ILE A 126 13.76 -0.88 -10.05
N GLY A 127 13.99 -0.53 -8.78
CA GLY A 127 15.14 0.26 -8.31
C GLY A 127 15.29 0.23 -6.80
#